data_AF-A0A9D4WPI0-F1
#
_entry.id   AF-A0A9D4WPI0-F1
#
_cell.length_a   1.000
_cell.length_b   1.000
_cell.length_c   1.000
_cell.angle_alpha   90.00
_cell.angle_beta   90.00
_cell.angle_gamma   90.00
#
_symmetry.space_group_name_H-M   'P 1'
#
loop_
_entity.id
_entity.type
_entity.pdbx_description
1 polymer ?
#
loop_
_entity_poly.entity_id
_entity_poly.type
_entity_poly.pdbx_seq_one_letter_code
_entity_poly.pdbx_strand_id
1 'polypeptide(L)'
;MVRARRGVRLQRDHARNQRKSTVNDDIVDVGDDGNCGFRAIAVFLEWGEESWSLTWTQLDTQVHQHPQLFSNLLYDMVFIVRNVLQVDHFGVQGIDK
;
A
#
# COMPACT_ATOMS: atom_id res chain seq x y z
N MET A 1 21.66 53.71 3.87
CA MET A 1 21.50 53.02 2.57
C MET A 1 21.10 51.57 2.82
N VAL A 2 19.79 51.27 2.83
CA VAL A 2 19.27 49.91 3.16
C VAL A 2 18.90 49.21 1.85
N ARG A 3 19.69 48.20 1.46
CA ARG A 3 19.48 47.42 0.24
C ARG A 3 18.44 46.32 0.51
N ALA A 4 17.27 46.45 -0.11
CA ALA A 4 16.13 45.54 0.06
C ALA A 4 16.46 44.10 -0.39
N ARG A 5 16.48 43.15 0.55
CA ARG A 5 16.53 41.70 0.27
C ARG A 5 15.12 41.13 -0.01
N ARG A 6 14.31 41.81 -0.85
CA ARG A 6 12.96 41.35 -1.20
C ARG A 6 12.94 40.28 -2.31
N GLY A 7 13.97 40.20 -3.16
CA GLY A 7 14.01 39.24 -4.26
C GLY A 7 14.26 37.78 -3.86
N VAL A 8 15.03 37.55 -2.79
CA VAL A 8 15.46 36.19 -2.38
C VAL A 8 14.35 35.42 -1.64
N ARG A 9 13.46 36.13 -0.94
CA ARG A 9 12.34 35.49 -0.21
C ARG A 9 11.24 35.03 -1.18
N LEU A 10 10.88 35.86 -2.16
CA LEU A 10 9.89 35.50 -3.19
C LEU A 10 10.35 34.32 -4.06
N GLN A 11 11.63 34.24 -4.43
CA GLN A 11 12.17 33.08 -5.15
C GLN A 11 12.18 31.80 -4.31
N ARG A 12 12.45 31.89 -3.00
CA ARG A 12 12.37 30.72 -2.10
C ARG A 12 10.94 30.24 -1.90
N ASP A 13 9.99 31.15 -1.79
CA ASP A 13 8.59 30.78 -1.60
C ASP A 13 8.02 30.16 -2.88
N HIS A 14 8.42 30.62 -4.07
CA HIS A 14 8.10 29.97 -5.34
C HIS A 14 8.75 28.59 -5.49
N ALA A 15 10.04 28.44 -5.13
CA ALA A 15 10.74 27.15 -5.16
C ALA A 15 10.21 26.16 -4.11
N ARG A 16 9.73 26.64 -2.96
CA ARG A 16 9.09 25.82 -1.92
C ARG A 16 7.69 25.39 -2.33
N ASN A 17 6.97 26.22 -3.09
CA ASN A 17 5.66 25.89 -3.63
C ASN A 17 5.74 24.97 -4.87
N GLN A 18 6.81 25.05 -5.66
CA GLN A 18 7.07 24.14 -6.80
C GLN A 18 7.62 22.77 -6.38
N ARG A 19 8.20 22.64 -5.18
CA ARG A 19 8.50 21.32 -4.58
C ARG A 19 7.25 20.61 -4.05
N LYS A 20 6.08 21.25 -4.11
CA LYS A 20 4.82 20.70 -3.61
C LYS A 20 3.96 20.06 -4.72
N SER A 21 4.48 19.90 -5.93
CA SER A 21 3.64 19.53 -7.10
C SER A 21 4.34 18.68 -8.16
N THR A 22 5.05 17.61 -7.82
CA THR A 22 5.50 16.58 -8.80
C THR A 22 5.58 15.15 -8.25
N VAL A 23 4.98 14.88 -7.10
CA VAL A 23 4.73 13.52 -6.61
C VAL A 23 3.26 13.55 -6.20
N ASN A 24 2.42 12.65 -6.73
CA ASN A 24 1.02 12.37 -6.31
C ASN A 24 -0.09 12.51 -7.37
N ASP A 25 0.13 12.19 -8.64
CA ASP A 25 -1.00 11.82 -9.51
C ASP A 25 -1.21 10.29 -9.59
N ASP A 26 -0.25 9.48 -9.10
CA ASP A 26 -0.31 8.00 -9.17
C ASP A 26 -0.45 7.32 -7.80
N ILE A 27 -0.64 8.07 -6.71
CA ILE A 27 -0.90 7.47 -5.39
C ILE A 27 -2.41 7.30 -5.24
N VAL A 28 -2.86 6.04 -5.25
CA VAL A 28 -4.25 5.69 -5.00
C VAL A 28 -4.41 5.36 -3.52
N ASP A 29 -5.31 6.08 -2.86
CA ASP A 29 -5.72 5.76 -1.49
C ASP A 29 -6.66 4.56 -1.51
N VAL A 30 -6.51 3.66 -0.53
CA VAL A 30 -7.33 2.46 -0.38
C VAL A 30 -7.81 2.37 1.06
N GLY A 31 -8.92 1.67 1.31
CA GLY A 31 -9.46 1.48 2.65
C GLY A 31 -8.40 1.09 3.69
N ASP A 32 -8.38 1.77 4.83
CA ASP A 32 -7.40 1.65 5.92
C ASP A 32 -7.69 0.49 6.89
N ASP A 33 -8.24 -0.60 6.37
CA ASP A 33 -8.58 -1.81 7.14
C ASP A 33 -7.44 -2.85 7.14
N GLY A 34 -7.69 -4.00 7.79
CA GLY A 34 -6.73 -5.11 7.83
C GLY A 34 -6.46 -5.75 6.46
N ASN A 35 -7.17 -5.32 5.40
CA ASN A 35 -7.03 -5.80 4.03
C ASN A 35 -6.38 -4.76 3.10
N CYS A 36 -5.90 -3.61 3.62
CA CYS A 36 -5.34 -2.53 2.80
C CYS A 36 -4.26 -2.99 1.81
N GLY A 37 -3.41 -3.95 2.17
CA GLY A 37 -2.43 -4.54 1.27
C GLY A 37 -3.05 -5.29 0.08
N PHE A 38 -4.12 -6.06 0.32
CA PHE A 38 -4.89 -6.75 -0.72
C PHE A 38 -5.68 -5.75 -1.59
N ARG A 39 -6.25 -4.71 -0.97
CA ARG A 39 -6.91 -3.61 -1.66
C ARG A 39 -5.95 -2.89 -2.61
N ALA A 40 -4.74 -2.58 -2.15
CA ALA A 40 -3.70 -1.96 -2.96
C ALA A 40 -3.28 -2.83 -4.17
N ILE A 41 -3.14 -4.14 -3.97
CA ILE A 41 -2.87 -5.07 -5.08
C ILE A 41 -4.03 -5.11 -6.07
N ALA A 42 -5.28 -5.12 -5.59
CA ALA A 42 -6.45 -5.14 -6.47
C ALA A 42 -6.54 -3.88 -7.34
N VAL A 43 -6.24 -2.72 -6.77
CA VAL A 43 -6.10 -1.46 -7.52
C VAL A 43 -4.95 -1.53 -8.52
N PHE A 44 -3.78 -2.03 -8.11
CA PHE A 44 -2.62 -2.19 -8.99
C PHE A 44 -2.92 -3.10 -10.20
N LEU A 45 -3.78 -4.09 -10.03
CA LEU A 45 -4.24 -5.00 -11.10
C LEU A 45 -5.45 -4.47 -11.89
N GLU A 46 -5.88 -3.23 -11.63
CA GLU A 46 -7.05 -2.58 -12.25
C GLU A 46 -8.39 -3.30 -11.99
N TRP A 47 -8.49 -4.06 -10.90
CA TRP A 47 -9.73 -4.77 -10.49
C TRP A 47 -10.63 -3.95 -9.56
N GLY A 48 -10.13 -2.80 -9.09
CA GLY A 48 -10.76 -1.98 -8.06
C GLY A 48 -10.53 -2.54 -6.65
N GLU A 49 -10.46 -1.65 -5.65
CA GLU A 49 -10.12 -2.05 -4.27
C GLU A 49 -11.10 -3.04 -3.65
N GLU A 50 -12.38 -3.02 -4.06
CA GLU A 50 -13.42 -3.94 -3.59
C GLU A 50 -13.16 -5.40 -3.99
N SER A 51 -12.29 -5.62 -4.97
CA SER A 51 -11.82 -6.94 -5.40
C SER A 51 -10.68 -7.50 -4.55
N TRP A 52 -10.40 -6.91 -3.38
CA TRP A 52 -9.34 -7.36 -2.47
C TRP A 52 -9.48 -8.85 -2.11
N SER A 53 -10.69 -9.39 -1.99
CA SER A 53 -10.95 -10.81 -1.70
C SER A 53 -10.50 -11.76 -2.82
N LEU A 54 -10.49 -11.28 -4.07
CA LEU A 54 -9.96 -12.03 -5.20
C LEU A 54 -8.44 -12.12 -5.13
N THR A 55 -7.76 -11.03 -4.78
CA THR A 55 -6.30 -11.04 -4.60
C THR A 55 -5.87 -11.97 -3.47
N TRP A 56 -6.64 -12.00 -2.37
CA TRP A 56 -6.48 -12.96 -1.28
C TRP A 56 -6.60 -14.41 -1.77
N THR A 57 -7.70 -14.74 -2.43
CA THR A 57 -8.00 -16.10 -2.91
C THR A 57 -6.92 -16.60 -3.89
N GLN A 58 -6.42 -15.72 -4.75
CA GLN A 58 -5.34 -16.07 -5.67
C GLN A 58 -4.02 -16.31 -4.93
N LEU A 59 -3.67 -15.48 -3.94
CA LEU A 59 -2.47 -15.72 -3.13
C LEU A 59 -2.57 -17.05 -2.39
N ASP A 60 -3.71 -17.33 -1.76
CA ASP A 60 -3.94 -18.59 -1.06
C ASP A 60 -3.77 -19.80 -2.02
N THR A 61 -4.38 -19.71 -3.20
CA THR A 61 -4.24 -20.73 -4.25
C THR A 61 -2.78 -20.93 -4.67
N GLN A 62 -2.03 -19.85 -4.88
CA GLN A 62 -0.62 -19.91 -5.27
C GLN A 62 0.25 -20.53 -4.17
N VAL A 63 0.04 -20.14 -2.92
CA VAL A 63 0.75 -20.71 -1.77
C VAL A 63 0.41 -22.20 -1.61
N HIS A 64 -0.84 -22.60 -1.86
CA HIS A 64 -1.27 -24.00 -1.81
C HIS A 64 -0.66 -24.86 -2.93
N GLN A 65 -0.66 -24.35 -4.17
CA GLN A 65 -0.18 -25.09 -5.35
C GLN A 65 1.35 -25.16 -5.43
N HIS A 66 2.05 -24.17 -4.87
CA HIS A 66 3.51 -24.04 -5.02
C HIS A 66 4.26 -23.81 -3.70
N PRO A 67 4.06 -24.64 -2.65
CA PRO A 67 4.69 -24.46 -1.34
C PRO A 67 6.20 -24.25 -1.42
N GLN A 68 6.88 -25.00 -2.29
CA GLN A 68 8.33 -24.96 -2.47
C GLN A 68 8.86 -23.60 -2.92
N LEU A 69 8.07 -22.82 -3.68
CA LEU A 69 8.47 -21.47 -4.09
C LEU A 69 8.45 -20.53 -2.90
N PHE A 70 7.43 -20.68 -2.04
CA PHE A 70 7.26 -19.87 -0.85
C PHE A 70 8.16 -20.32 0.30
N SER A 71 8.57 -21.60 0.37
CA SER A 71 9.52 -22.09 1.39
C SER A 71 10.88 -21.43 1.30
N ASN A 72 11.30 -20.96 0.12
CA ASN A 72 12.56 -20.20 0.00
C ASN A 72 12.47 -18.78 0.58
N LEU A 73 11.26 -18.20 0.59
CA LEU A 73 11.01 -16.83 1.06
C LEU A 73 10.58 -16.81 2.52
N LEU A 74 9.71 -17.75 2.89
CA LEU A 74 9.02 -17.82 4.18
C LEU A 74 9.56 -18.94 5.07
N TYR A 75 10.43 -19.83 4.56
CA TYR A 75 11.00 -20.96 5.30
C TYR A 75 9.90 -21.78 6.00
N ASP A 76 10.04 -22.01 7.30
CA ASP A 76 9.08 -22.76 8.11
C ASP A 76 7.76 -21.99 8.34
N MET A 77 7.72 -20.69 8.02
CA MET A 77 6.53 -19.85 8.19
C MET A 77 5.48 -20.10 7.10
N VAL A 78 5.76 -20.87 6.05
CA VAL A 78 4.77 -21.21 5.01
C VAL A 78 3.52 -21.84 5.63
N PHE A 79 3.68 -22.71 6.63
CA PHE A 79 2.56 -23.33 7.33
C PHE A 79 1.71 -22.30 8.08
N ILE A 80 2.36 -21.36 8.77
CA ILE A 80 1.67 -20.29 9.50
C ILE A 80 0.93 -19.37 8.53
N VAL A 81 1.59 -18.95 7.45
CA VAL A 81 1.00 -18.09 6.43
C VAL A 81 -0.21 -18.76 5.79
N ARG A 82 -0.15 -20.06 5.48
CA ARG A 82 -1.32 -20.82 4.99
C ARG A 82 -2.48 -20.80 5.97
N ASN A 83 -2.25 -21.07 7.25
CA ASN A 83 -3.31 -21.07 8.25
C ASN A 83 -3.93 -19.68 8.43
N VAL A 84 -3.09 -18.64 8.33
CA VAL A 84 -3.53 -17.25 8.38
C VAL A 84 -4.35 -16.89 7.13
N LEU A 85 -3.96 -17.39 5.95
CA LEU A 85 -4.71 -17.20 4.70
C LEU A 85 -6.04 -17.97 4.64
N GLN A 86 -6.23 -18.97 5.50
CA GLN A 86 -7.52 -19.65 5.68
C GLN A 86 -8.50 -18.88 6.58
N VAL A 87 -8.07 -17.80 7.24
CA VAL A 87 -8.98 -16.95 8.00
C VAL A 87 -9.76 -16.09 7.02
N ASP A 88 -11.07 -16.28 6.96
CA ASP A 88 -11.92 -15.74 5.90
C ASP A 88 -11.84 -14.20 5.73
N HIS A 89 -11.44 -13.44 6.77
CA HIS A 89 -11.14 -11.99 6.72
C HIS A 89 -10.23 -11.57 7.88
N PHE A 90 -9.30 -10.63 7.63
CA PHE A 90 -8.59 -9.92 8.70
C PHE A 90 -9.39 -8.79 9.36
N GLY A 91 -10.57 -8.48 8.81
CA GLY A 91 -11.56 -7.55 9.38
C GLY A 91 -11.08 -6.10 9.48
N VAL A 92 -11.98 -5.23 9.93
CA VAL A 92 -11.67 -3.83 10.27
C VAL A 92 -10.75 -3.85 11.50
N GLN A 93 -9.46 -3.62 11.29
CA GLN A 93 -8.51 -3.45 12.39
C GLN A 93 -8.52 -1.98 12.83
N GLY A 94 -9.55 -1.63 13.60
CA GLY A 94 -9.70 -0.27 14.12
C GLY A 94 -11.06 -0.03 14.78
N ILE A 95 -11.23 -0.52 16.00
CA ILE A 95 -11.97 0.26 17.01
C ILE A 95 -11.13 0.20 18.28
N ASP A 96 -10.24 1.18 18.44
CA ASP A 96 -9.85 1.59 19.79
C ASP A 96 -9.61 3.12 19.83
N LYS A 97 -10.58 3.76 20.50
CA LYS A 97 -10.72 5.14 20.99
C LYS A 97 -11.34 6.20 20.08
#